data_AF-A0A953RW51-F1
#
_entry.id   AF-A0A953RW51-F1
#
_cell.length_a   1.000
_cell.length_b   1.000
_cell.length_c   1.000
_cell.angle_alpha   90.00
_cell.angle_beta   90.00
_cell.angle_gamma   90.00
#
_symmetry.space_group_name_H-M   'P 1'
#
loop_
_entity.id
_entity.type
_entity.pdbx_description
1 polymer ?
#
loop_
_entity_poly.entity_id
_entity_poly.type
_entity_poly.pdbx_seq_one_letter_code
_entity_poly.pdbx_strand_id
1 'polypeptide(L)'
;MKRLLGAAVVLGGLSLAGCAGGGYAFYASTPPPAVRFEERGVAPGAGFIWIDGYWGYNGGRYAWVPGRWERPPRPRAVWVPGRWETRHGRYYYRNGRWR
;
A
#
# COMPACT_ATOMS: atom_id res chain seq x y z
N MET A 1 20.43 -42.20 32.70
CA MET A 1 21.06 -43.00 31.63
C MET A 1 20.10 -43.10 30.45
N LYS A 2 20.61 -43.02 29.21
CA LYS A 2 19.94 -43.01 27.88
C LYS A 2 19.41 -41.62 27.44
N ARG A 3 20.14 -40.85 26.61
CA ARG A 3 20.28 -40.89 25.11
C ARG A 3 19.00 -40.38 24.42
N LEU A 4 18.96 -39.57 23.36
CA LEU A 4 19.87 -38.81 22.49
C LEU A 4 18.93 -37.92 21.62
N LEU A 5 19.41 -36.74 21.23
CA LEU A 5 19.22 -36.06 19.92
C LEU A 5 17.81 -35.86 19.31
N GLY A 6 17.47 -34.57 19.11
CA GLY A 6 17.32 -33.99 17.76
C GLY A 6 15.96 -34.06 17.06
N ALA A 7 15.33 -32.89 16.90
CA ALA A 7 14.86 -32.35 15.61
C ALA A 7 14.07 -31.06 15.85
N ALA A 8 14.70 -29.91 15.56
CA ALA A 8 13.99 -28.65 15.39
C ALA A 8 13.20 -28.73 14.07
N VAL A 9 11.87 -28.66 14.16
CA VAL A 9 11.02 -28.40 12.99
C VAL A 9 10.39 -27.04 13.21
N VAL A 10 11.03 -26.03 12.64
CA VAL A 10 10.46 -24.69 12.47
C VAL A 10 9.44 -24.79 11.35
N LEU A 11 8.15 -24.88 11.69
CA LEU A 11 7.08 -24.68 10.71
C LEU A 11 6.89 -23.17 10.52
N GLY A 12 7.65 -22.63 9.57
CA GLY A 12 7.60 -21.25 9.11
C GLY A 12 6.24 -20.89 8.52
N GLY A 13 5.82 -19.65 8.80
CA GLY A 13 4.47 -19.14 8.61
C GLY A 13 3.97 -19.14 7.17
N LEU A 14 2.73 -19.58 7.01
CA LEU A 14 1.95 -19.35 5.81
C LEU A 14 1.21 -18.00 5.96
N SER A 15 1.93 -16.90 5.77
CA SER A 15 1.30 -15.58 5.65
C SER A 15 0.65 -15.49 4.27
N LEU A 16 -0.62 -15.87 4.18
CA LEU A 16 -1.49 -15.48 3.08
C LEU A 16 -1.72 -13.97 3.17
N ALA A 17 -0.77 -13.18 2.69
CA ALA A 17 -1.00 -11.79 2.34
C ALA A 17 -1.93 -11.78 1.13
N GLY A 18 -3.23 -11.89 1.39
CA GLY A 18 -4.26 -11.76 0.38
C GLY A 18 -4.14 -10.39 -0.27
N CYS A 19 -3.96 -10.36 -1.59
CA CYS A 19 -4.13 -9.15 -2.38
C CYS A 19 -5.60 -8.74 -2.30
N ALA A 20 -5.97 -7.99 -1.25
CA ALA A 20 -7.27 -7.36 -1.17
C ALA A 20 -7.31 -6.19 -2.17
N GLY A 21 -7.55 -6.50 -3.43
CA GLY A 21 -7.90 -5.53 -4.47
C GLY A 21 -9.32 -5.00 -4.25
N GLY A 22 -9.59 -4.40 -3.10
CA GLY A 22 -10.81 -3.64 -2.86
C GLY A 22 -10.74 -2.36 -3.71
N GLY A 23 -11.44 -2.33 -4.84
CA GLY A 23 -11.46 -1.16 -5.71
C GLY A 23 -12.07 0.04 -4.99
N TYR A 24 -11.24 1.04 -4.65
CA TYR A 24 -11.74 2.34 -4.20
C TYR A 24 -12.41 3.04 -5.39
N ALA A 25 -13.58 3.63 -5.15
CA ALA A 25 -14.28 4.42 -6.15
C ALA A 25 -13.45 5.66 -6.51
N PHE A 26 -13.32 5.91 -7.81
CA PHE A 26 -12.49 6.99 -8.32
C PHE A 26 -13.10 8.38 -8.14
N TYR A 27 -14.40 8.49 -7.84
CA TYR A 27 -15.10 9.77 -7.70
C TYR A 27 -15.72 9.91 -6.32
N ALA A 28 -15.55 11.08 -5.71
CA ALA A 28 -16.15 11.48 -4.45
C ALA A 28 -16.98 12.76 -4.62
N SER A 29 -18.08 12.86 -3.87
CA SER A 29 -18.97 14.02 -3.84
C SER A 29 -18.50 15.12 -2.90
N THR A 30 -17.63 14.80 -1.94
CA THR A 30 -17.05 15.72 -0.98
C THR A 30 -15.54 15.85 -1.19
N PRO A 31 -14.90 16.94 -0.72
CA PRO A 31 -13.44 17.06 -0.80
C PRO A 31 -12.74 15.98 0.04
N PRO A 32 -11.56 15.50 -0.41
CA PRO A 32 -10.76 14.59 0.41
C PRO A 32 -10.24 15.30 1.66
N PRO A 33 -10.12 14.59 2.79
CA PRO A 33 -9.41 15.12 3.94
C PRO A 33 -7.94 15.40 3.62
N ALA A 34 -7.28 16.17 4.48
CA ALA A 34 -5.85 16.38 4.39
C ALA A 34 -5.10 15.04 4.37
N VAL A 35 -4.07 14.94 3.53
CA VAL A 35 -3.21 13.74 3.45
C VAL A 35 -2.55 13.53 4.81
N ARG A 36 -2.47 12.27 5.24
CA ARG A 36 -1.82 11.91 6.50
C ARG A 36 -0.35 11.62 6.24
N PHE A 37 0.50 12.05 7.16
CA PHE A 37 1.89 11.60 7.22
C PHE A 37 1.95 10.32 8.05
N GLU A 38 2.70 9.34 7.55
CA GLU A 38 2.92 8.06 8.23
C GLU A 38 4.39 7.93 8.60
N GLU A 39 4.64 7.36 9.79
CA GLU A 39 5.97 6.92 10.14
C GLU A 39 6.36 5.74 9.24
N ARG A 40 7.49 5.91 8.56
CA ARG A 40 8.02 4.90 7.64
C ARG A 40 8.88 3.94 8.45
N GLY A 41 8.46 2.68 8.53
CA GLY A 41 9.28 1.63 9.11
C GLY A 41 10.55 1.36 8.29
N VAL A 42 11.40 0.44 8.77
CA VAL A 42 12.63 0.06 8.05
C VAL A 42 12.27 -0.57 6.70
N ALA A 43 12.99 -0.17 5.65
CA ALA A 43 12.81 -0.75 4.33
C ALA A 43 13.13 -2.26 4.36
N PRO A 44 12.32 -3.13 3.71
CA PRO A 44 12.55 -4.57 3.71
C PRO A 44 13.88 -5.02 3.08
N GLY A 45 14.49 -4.17 2.23
CA GLY A 45 15.78 -4.45 1.62
C GLY A 45 16.16 -3.44 0.56
N ALA A 46 17.29 -3.70 -0.11
CA ALA A 46 17.79 -2.83 -1.17
C ALA A 46 16.81 -2.77 -2.37
N GLY A 47 16.61 -1.55 -2.88
CA GLY A 47 15.77 -1.28 -4.04
C GLY A 47 14.27 -1.21 -3.74
N PHE A 48 13.83 -1.29 -2.48
CA PHE A 48 12.48 -0.89 -2.11
C PHE A 48 12.37 0.63 -2.06
N ILE A 49 11.23 1.15 -2.47
CA ILE A 49 10.86 2.55 -2.26
C ILE A 49 9.57 2.62 -1.46
N TRP A 50 9.39 3.75 -0.77
CA TRP A 50 8.16 4.01 -0.05
C TRP A 50 7.11 4.59 -0.99
N ILE A 51 5.93 3.98 -1.01
CA ILE A 51 4.72 4.49 -1.64
C ILE A 51 3.84 5.04 -0.51
N ASP A 52 3.63 6.36 -0.51
CA ASP A 52 2.78 7.02 0.48
C ASP A 52 1.34 6.49 0.44
N GLY A 53 0.71 6.50 1.62
CA GLY A 53 -0.70 6.21 1.75
C GLY A 53 -1.58 7.27 1.08
N TYR A 54 -2.85 6.93 0.89
CA TYR A 54 -3.81 7.82 0.26
C TYR A 54 -5.21 7.62 0.82
N TRP A 55 -6.04 8.64 0.66
CA TRP A 55 -7.47 8.50 0.94
C TRP A 55 -8.13 7.75 -0.21
N GLY A 56 -8.58 6.53 0.05
CA GLY A 56 -9.50 5.80 -0.82
C GLY A 56 -10.93 6.21 -0.52
N TYR A 57 -11.78 6.31 -1.55
CA TYR A 57 -13.21 6.60 -1.36
C TYR A 57 -14.03 5.34 -1.61
N ASN A 58 -14.93 4.99 -0.69
CA ASN A 58 -15.83 3.85 -0.81
C ASN A 58 -17.27 4.30 -0.58
N GLY A 59 -17.96 4.65 -1.67
CA GLY A 59 -19.42 4.79 -1.70
C GLY A 59 -20.03 5.73 -0.65
N GLY A 60 -19.32 6.78 -0.25
CA GLY A 60 -19.79 7.74 0.77
C GLY A 60 -18.79 8.05 1.88
N ARG A 61 -17.75 7.22 2.06
CA ARG A 61 -16.74 7.43 3.11
C ARG A 61 -15.32 7.41 2.57
N TYR A 62 -14.48 8.26 3.15
CA TYR A 62 -13.04 8.18 2.99
C TYR A 62 -12.46 7.15 3.95
N ALA A 63 -11.60 6.28 3.43
CA ALA A 63 -10.83 5.32 4.19
C ALA A 63 -9.34 5.54 3.89
N TRP A 64 -8.53 5.64 4.94
CA TRP A 64 -7.09 5.77 4.76
C TRP A 64 -6.54 4.43 4.28
N VAL A 65 -5.82 4.46 3.17
CA VAL A 65 -5.06 3.33 2.64
C VAL A 65 -3.62 3.56 3.04
N PRO A 66 -3.07 2.74 3.96
CA PRO A 66 -1.70 2.92 4.43
C PRO A 66 -0.68 2.84 3.29
N GLY A 67 0.39 3.60 3.45
CA GLY A 67 1.58 3.49 2.61
C GLY A 67 2.24 2.13 2.77
N ARG A 68 3.12 1.82 1.81
CA ARG A 68 3.83 0.55 1.80
C ARG A 68 5.20 0.67 1.15
N TRP A 69 6.09 -0.23 1.54
CA TRP A 69 7.31 -0.49 0.78
C TRP A 69 6.98 -1.33 -0.45
N GLU A 70 7.43 -0.90 -1.63
CA GLU A 70 7.26 -1.65 -2.87
C GLU A 70 8.56 -1.64 -3.67
N ARG A 71 8.83 -2.74 -4.39
CA ARG A 71 9.97 -2.83 -5.29
C ARG A 71 9.55 -2.39 -6.70
N PRO A 72 10.32 -1.51 -7.38
CA PRO A 72 10.02 -1.11 -8.73
C PRO A 72 9.92 -2.32 -9.68
N PRO A 73 8.96 -2.33 -10.62
CA PRO A 73 8.73 -3.49 -11.49
C PRO A 73 9.83 -3.69 -12.54
N ARG A 74 10.63 -2.66 -12.81
CA ARG A 74 11.77 -2.72 -13.75
C ARG A 74 12.84 -1.71 -13.36
N PRO A 75 14.08 -1.87 -13.86
CA PRO A 75 15.14 -0.86 -13.68
C PRO A 75 14.67 0.52 -14.12
N ARG A 76 15.03 1.54 -13.33
CA ARG A 76 14.72 2.96 -13.56
C ARG A 76 13.21 3.29 -13.59
N ALA A 77 12.34 2.40 -13.14
CA ALA A 77 10.93 2.77 -12.94
C ALA A 77 10.81 3.78 -11.80
N VAL A 78 10.00 4.81 -12.02
CA VAL A 78 9.74 5.88 -11.04
C VAL A 78 8.30 5.81 -10.60
N TRP A 79 8.07 5.86 -9.29
CA TRP A 79 6.72 5.96 -8.76
C TRP A 79 6.19 7.38 -8.95
N VAL A 80 5.03 7.47 -9.58
CA VAL A 80 4.25 8.71 -9.67
C VAL A 80 3.11 8.59 -8.66
N PRO A 81 3.11 9.36 -7.56
CA PRO A 81 2.05 9.32 -6.57
C PRO A 81 0.68 9.59 -7.18
N GLY A 82 -0.32 8.89 -6.65
CA GLY A 82 -1.70 9.21 -6.95
C GLY A 82 -2.10 10.52 -6.28
N ARG A 83 -3.12 11.17 -6.81
CA ARG A 83 -3.61 12.43 -6.23
C ARG A 83 -5.09 12.62 -6.49
N TRP A 84 -5.73 13.33 -5.57
CA TRP A 84 -7.06 13.84 -5.78
C TRP A 84 -7.01 15.09 -6.66
N GLU A 85 -7.86 15.13 -7.67
CA GLU A 85 -8.04 16.25 -8.58
C GLU A 85 -9.51 16.65 -8.59
N THR A 86 -9.80 17.93 -8.87
CA THR A 86 -11.19 18.36 -9.08
C THR A 86 -11.51 18.25 -10.58
N ARG A 87 -12.58 17.54 -10.93
CA ARG A 87 -13.04 17.33 -12.30
C ARG A 87 -14.56 17.49 -12.39
N HIS A 88 -15.03 18.45 -13.18
CA HIS A 88 -16.47 18.74 -13.38
C HIS A 88 -17.26 18.86 -12.06
N GLY A 89 -16.72 19.59 -11.08
CA GLY A 89 -17.36 19.79 -9.77
C GLY A 89 -17.36 18.57 -8.84
N ARG A 90 -16.68 17.48 -9.23
CA ARG A 90 -16.47 16.28 -8.40
C ARG A 90 -15.00 16.07 -8.11
N TYR A 91 -14.70 15.33 -7.06
CA TYR A 91 -13.33 14.97 -6.71
C TYR A 91 -13.02 13.62 -7.34
N TYR A 92 -11.93 13.55 -8.09
CA TYR A 92 -11.48 12.35 -8.78
C TYR A 92 -10.11 11.93 -8.27
N TYR A 93 -9.95 10.68 -7.85
CA TYR A 93 -8.65 10.13 -7.52
C TYR A 93 -7.96 9.59 -8.77
N ARG A 94 -6.86 10.22 -9.15
CA ARG A 94 -5.93 9.69 -10.14
C ARG A 94 -5.01 8.70 -9.44
N ASN A 95 -5.10 7.42 -9.81
CA ASN A 95 -4.22 6.39 -9.29
C ASN A 95 -2.74 6.73 -9.49
N GLY A 96 -1.95 6.43 -8.47
CA GLY A 96 -0.51 6.37 -8.59
C GLY A 96 -0.10 5.21 -9.49
N ARG A 97 1.03 5.37 -10.18
CA ARG A 97 1.53 4.35 -11.09
C ARG A 97 3.04 4.43 -11.24
N TRP A 98 3.61 3.31 -11.65
CA TRP A 98 4.98 3.25 -12.15
C TRP A 98 5.07 3.86 -13.55
N ARG A 99 6.13 4.65 -13.79
CA ARG A 99 6.48 5.23 -15.09
C ARG A 99 7.89 4.83 -15.50
#